data_AF-A0A1Y1XZ18-F1
#
_entry.id   AF-A0A1Y1XZ18-F1
#
_cell.length_a   1.000
_cell.length_b   1.000
_cell.length_c   1.000
_cell.angle_alpha   90.00
_cell.angle_beta   90.00
_cell.angle_gamma   90.00
#
_symmetry.space_group_name_H-M   'P 1'
#
loop_
_entity.id
_entity.type
_entity.pdbx_description
1 polymer ?
#
loop_
_entity_poly.entity_id
_entity_poly.type
_entity_poly.pdbx_seq_one_letter_code
_entity_poly.pdbx_strand_id
1 'polypeptide(L)'
;MLQLAETQNKMLPKKLVTAEGKVLDLERLTQFVHVILITVSSLRCPIGPQLLRILKFIGLENEDSNETFTDPFTGTTLTISQEDLERLVKLNRILLRWDTLFLILLPGNLNDVLEARSYYTLRNDTNEGRVEFLADEEMALARSLGLTTSNTYIYPAIFHIQPKTLQLSPIKIGLSPGYYGYHSLISFLAATRLEIEVKSLKAIIDSETRIEQMDLSRSDDHALPQSSLSSIPNPAFPAEIMETIFEFLNTRELEKVSSLSREWRHIVFRVWRNKVRRVTGSVIDILPKDDEGKIALVHTKPSVHQQLNRVAHSPSITTSRIQRWRYCHRPKIPVLQLERKLLELSELLSIAT
;
A
#
# COMPACT_ATOMS: atom_id res chain seq x y z
N MET A 1 23.76 -7.34 23.99
CA MET A 1 23.13 -6.88 22.74
C MET A 1 22.55 -8.07 21.95
N LEU A 2 21.89 -9.01 22.63
CA LEU A 2 21.33 -10.26 22.06
C LEU A 2 20.17 -10.69 22.97
N GLN A 3 18.93 -10.42 22.54
CA GLN A 3 17.68 -10.95 23.13
C GLN A 3 16.44 -10.56 22.30
N LEU A 4 16.53 -9.55 21.43
CA LEU A 4 15.50 -9.22 20.43
C LEU A 4 15.44 -10.21 19.24
N ALA A 5 16.34 -11.20 19.20
CA ALA A 5 16.39 -12.22 18.15
C ALA A 5 15.30 -13.31 18.30
N GLU A 6 14.67 -13.43 19.47
CA GLU A 6 13.59 -14.38 19.77
C GLU A 6 12.22 -13.69 19.71
N THR A 7 11.99 -12.88 18.66
CA THR A 7 10.69 -12.25 18.37
C THR A 7 9.80 -13.10 17.45
N GLN A 8 10.16 -14.37 17.20
CA GLN A 8 9.32 -15.30 16.46
C GLN A 8 8.00 -15.55 17.24
N ASN A 9 6.87 -15.26 16.60
CA ASN A 9 5.49 -15.36 17.10
C ASN A 9 5.06 -14.37 18.21
N LYS A 10 5.47 -13.10 18.14
CA LYS A 10 4.84 -12.02 18.92
C LYS A 10 3.85 -11.22 18.06
N MET A 11 2.57 -11.54 18.22
CA MET A 11 1.44 -10.98 17.47
C MET A 11 0.69 -9.95 18.31
N LEU A 12 0.26 -8.84 17.70
CA LEU A 12 -0.69 -7.92 18.32
C LEU A 12 -2.10 -8.55 18.39
N PRO A 13 -2.92 -8.18 19.40
CA PRO A 13 -4.33 -8.56 19.42
C PRO A 13 -5.06 -7.96 18.22
N LYS A 14 -6.03 -8.69 17.66
CA LYS A 14 -6.82 -8.26 16.49
C LYS A 14 -7.54 -6.93 16.69
N LYS A 15 -7.91 -6.62 17.93
CA LYS A 15 -8.53 -5.37 18.33
C LYS A 15 -7.67 -4.68 19.38
N LEU A 16 -7.44 -3.39 19.21
CA LEU A 16 -6.85 -2.50 20.22
C LEU A 16 -7.85 -1.42 20.59
N VAL A 17 -7.75 -0.92 21.83
CA VAL A 17 -8.49 0.26 22.29
C VAL A 17 -7.49 1.41 22.38
N THR A 18 -7.81 2.55 21.78
CA THR A 18 -6.95 3.75 21.88
C THR A 18 -7.22 4.51 23.16
N ALA A 19 -6.35 5.47 23.49
CA ALA A 19 -6.53 6.36 24.63
C ALA A 19 -7.81 7.22 24.54
N GLU A 20 -8.48 7.29 23.38
CA GLU A 20 -9.79 7.93 23.20
C GLU A 20 -10.97 6.94 23.35
N GLY A 21 -10.72 5.69 23.73
CA GLY A 21 -11.74 4.63 23.82
C GLY A 21 -12.17 4.05 22.46
N LYS A 22 -11.57 4.50 21.35
CA LYS A 22 -11.85 4.01 20.00
C LYS A 22 -11.32 2.57 19.84
N VAL A 23 -12.16 1.67 19.33
CA VAL A 23 -11.75 0.30 19.01
C VAL A 23 -11.19 0.24 17.58
N LEU A 24 -9.91 -0.08 17.44
CA LEU A 24 -9.23 -0.31 16.18
C LEU A 24 -9.23 -1.80 15.83
N ASP A 25 -9.76 -2.15 14.66
CA ASP A 25 -9.66 -3.49 14.07
C ASP A 25 -8.38 -3.58 13.23
N LEU A 26 -7.30 -4.12 13.79
CA LEU A 26 -6.00 -4.20 13.12
C LEU A 26 -6.02 -5.20 11.95
N GLU A 27 -6.78 -6.29 12.07
CA GLU A 27 -6.91 -7.29 11.00
C GLU A 27 -7.55 -6.68 9.76
N ARG A 28 -8.51 -5.78 9.94
CA ARG A 28 -9.08 -4.97 8.86
C ARG A 28 -8.14 -3.85 8.41
N LEU A 29 -7.62 -3.02 9.33
CA LEU A 29 -6.85 -1.81 8.99
C LEU A 29 -5.57 -2.13 8.19
N THR A 30 -4.83 -3.18 8.57
CA THR A 30 -3.61 -3.62 7.86
C THR A 30 -3.85 -4.11 6.43
N GLN A 31 -5.10 -4.27 5.99
CA GLN A 31 -5.44 -4.57 4.59
C GLN A 31 -5.58 -3.31 3.72
N PHE A 32 -5.63 -2.12 4.33
CA PHE A 32 -5.88 -0.86 3.62
C PHE A 32 -4.79 0.18 3.83
N VAL A 33 -4.07 0.16 4.96
CA VAL A 33 -2.97 1.10 5.27
C VAL A 33 -1.83 0.37 5.97
N HIS A 34 -0.60 0.86 5.79
CA HIS A 34 0.52 0.47 6.65
C HIS A 34 0.22 0.93 8.07
N VAL A 35 0.18 -0.01 9.02
CA VAL A 35 0.03 0.34 10.43
C VAL A 35 1.41 0.27 11.08
N ILE A 36 1.88 1.43 11.57
CA ILE A 36 3.22 1.62 12.11
C ILE A 36 3.12 1.82 13.62
N LEU A 37 3.69 0.89 14.39
CA LEU A 37 3.79 0.98 15.84
C LEU A 37 5.09 1.71 16.22
N ILE A 38 4.98 2.86 16.85
CA ILE A 38 6.09 3.59 17.47
C ILE A 38 6.00 3.36 18.98
N THR A 39 7.07 2.83 19.57
CA THR A 39 7.18 2.66 21.02
C THR A 39 8.03 3.76 21.62
N VAL A 40 7.57 4.36 22.71
CA VAL A 40 8.29 5.40 23.45
C VAL A 40 8.65 4.88 24.84
N SER A 41 9.88 5.14 25.29
CA SER A 41 10.39 4.50 26.51
C SER A 41 9.71 4.96 27.80
N SER A 42 9.28 6.21 27.88
CA SER A 42 8.51 6.77 29.00
C SER A 42 7.68 7.98 28.56
N LEU A 43 6.65 8.33 29.34
CA LEU A 43 5.78 9.50 29.10
C LEU A 43 6.55 10.83 28.99
N ARG A 44 7.68 10.95 29.71
CA ARG A 44 8.54 12.14 29.73
C ARG A 44 9.74 12.05 28.79
N CYS A 45 9.82 11.01 27.96
CA CYS A 45 10.91 10.84 26.99
C CYS A 45 10.75 11.86 25.85
N PRO A 46 11.71 12.78 25.63
CA PRO A 46 11.56 13.82 24.59
C PRO A 46 11.77 13.29 23.17
N ILE A 47 12.30 12.07 23.00
CA ILE A 47 12.61 11.47 21.70
C ILE A 47 11.34 11.23 20.88
N GLY A 48 10.28 10.70 21.50
CA GLY A 48 8.99 10.47 20.84
C GLY A 48 8.34 11.76 20.30
N PRO A 49 8.21 12.82 21.13
CA PRO A 49 7.73 14.12 20.69
C PRO A 49 8.55 14.73 19.55
N GLN A 50 9.89 14.64 19.58
CA GLN A 50 10.71 15.12 18.46
C GLN A 50 10.50 14.29 17.18
N LEU A 51 10.37 12.95 17.29
CA LEU A 51 10.02 12.11 16.14
C LEU A 51 8.71 12.57 15.50
N LEU A 52 7.64 12.75 16.27
CA LEU A 52 6.35 13.17 15.70
C LEU A 52 6.40 14.60 15.14
N ARG A 53 7.20 15.51 15.72
CA ARG A 53 7.45 16.85 15.14
C ARG A 53 8.21 16.78 13.82
N ILE A 54 9.18 15.88 13.67
CA ILE A 54 9.87 15.66 12.40
C ILE A 54 8.90 15.07 11.36
N LEU A 55 8.10 14.05 11.71
CA LEU A 55 7.09 13.49 10.80
C LEU A 55 6.03 14.52 10.40
N LYS A 56 5.65 15.41 11.33
CA LYS A 56 4.80 16.57 11.08
C LYS A 56 5.41 17.51 10.05
N PHE A 57 6.63 17.98 10.31
CA PHE A 57 7.40 18.86 9.44
C PHE A 57 7.61 18.32 8.03
N ILE A 58 7.98 17.04 7.88
CA ILE A 58 8.30 16.47 6.56
C ILE A 58 7.09 15.99 5.76
N GLY A 59 5.87 15.92 6.34
CA GLY A 59 4.68 15.56 5.57
C GLY A 59 3.37 15.14 6.25
N LEU A 60 3.19 15.15 7.59
CA LEU A 60 1.82 14.92 8.12
C LEU A 60 0.91 16.14 7.92
N GLU A 61 1.45 17.37 8.03
CA GLU A 61 0.64 18.59 7.89
C GLU A 61 0.58 19.18 6.47
N ASN A 62 -0.50 19.93 6.25
CA ASN A 62 -0.86 20.51 4.95
C ASN A 62 -0.15 21.84 4.65
N GLU A 63 0.39 22.52 5.66
CA GLU A 63 0.91 23.86 5.45
C GLU A 63 2.22 23.81 4.66
N ASP A 64 2.27 24.60 3.59
CA ASP A 64 3.50 24.89 2.85
C ASP A 64 4.27 25.98 3.59
N SER A 65 4.49 25.76 4.90
CA SER A 65 5.26 26.65 5.74
C SER A 65 6.74 26.52 5.36
N ASN A 66 7.40 27.66 5.13
CA ASN A 66 8.86 27.74 5.00
C ASN A 66 9.55 27.55 6.38
N GLU A 67 8.98 26.68 7.23
CA GLU A 67 9.48 26.41 8.56
C GLU A 67 10.84 25.72 8.48
N THR A 68 11.62 25.94 9.54
CA THR A 68 12.89 25.28 9.74
C THR A 68 12.76 24.44 11.00
N PHE A 69 13.02 23.14 10.90
CA PHE A 69 13.03 22.27 12.06
C PHE A 69 14.45 22.26 12.64
N THR A 70 14.66 22.91 13.77
CA THR A 70 15.92 22.81 14.53
C THR A 70 15.80 21.73 15.59
N ASP A 71 16.63 20.70 15.49
CA ASP A 71 16.73 19.65 16.50
C ASP A 71 17.30 20.24 17.82
N PRO A 72 16.57 20.17 18.95
CA PRO A 72 17.02 20.75 20.22
C PRO A 72 18.16 19.98 20.90
N PHE A 73 18.53 18.79 20.41
CA PHE A 73 19.59 17.95 20.98
C PHE A 73 20.90 18.03 20.21
N THR A 74 20.86 18.26 18.90
CA THR A 74 22.05 18.35 18.04
C THR A 74 22.32 19.77 17.53
N GLY A 75 21.34 20.66 17.60
CA GLY A 75 21.37 21.97 16.95
C GLY A 75 21.28 21.91 15.42
N THR A 76 21.08 20.73 14.81
CA THR A 76 20.97 20.62 13.35
C THR A 76 19.63 21.17 12.88
N THR A 77 19.67 22.17 12.00
CA THR A 77 18.47 22.71 11.35
C THR A 77 18.22 22.01 10.02
N LEU A 78 17.07 21.34 9.92
CA LEU A 78 16.50 20.88 8.67
C LEU A 78 15.75 22.04 8.00
N THR A 79 16.14 22.37 6.78
CA THR A 79 15.43 23.30 5.91
C THR A 79 14.93 22.53 4.69
N ILE A 80 13.73 22.85 4.22
CA ILE A 80 13.17 22.29 2.99
C ILE A 80 13.30 23.37 1.94
N SER A 81 14.13 23.16 0.92
CA SER A 81 14.22 24.10 -0.20
C SER A 81 12.93 24.05 -1.02
N GLN A 82 12.66 25.09 -1.82
CA GLN A 82 11.46 25.13 -2.66
C GLN A 82 11.42 24.00 -3.71
N GLU A 83 12.59 23.50 -4.15
CA GLU A 83 12.69 22.33 -5.05
C GLU A 83 12.45 21.01 -4.29
N ASP A 84 12.87 20.92 -3.03
CA ASP A 84 12.61 19.76 -2.16
C ASP A 84 11.15 19.68 -1.70
N LEU A 85 10.49 20.83 -1.48
CA LEU A 85 9.07 20.94 -1.15
C LEU A 85 8.22 20.29 -2.26
N GLU A 86 8.54 20.54 -3.52
CA GLU A 86 7.79 19.97 -4.65
C GLU A 86 8.00 18.47 -4.83
N ARG A 87 9.15 17.91 -4.44
CA ARG A 87 9.50 16.50 -4.69
C ARG A 87 9.37 15.62 -3.46
N LEU A 88 10.09 15.96 -2.39
CA LEU A 88 10.19 15.15 -1.18
C LEU A 88 8.96 15.31 -0.30
N VAL A 89 8.48 16.54 -0.07
CA VAL A 89 7.31 16.76 0.80
C VAL A 89 6.02 16.23 0.16
N LYS A 90 5.83 16.34 -1.15
CA LYS A 90 4.67 15.72 -1.83
C LYS A 90 4.68 14.18 -1.67
N LEU A 91 5.82 13.52 -1.86
CA LEU A 91 5.94 12.07 -1.65
C LEU A 91 5.74 11.70 -0.18
N ASN A 92 6.43 12.38 0.75
CA ASN A 92 6.29 12.13 2.18
C ASN A 92 4.86 12.37 2.69
N ARG A 93 4.15 13.38 2.17
CA ARG A 93 2.72 13.59 2.45
C ARG A 93 1.88 12.38 2.03
N ILE A 94 2.16 11.77 0.87
CA ILE A 94 1.50 10.53 0.43
C ILE A 94 1.81 9.37 1.39
N LEU A 95 3.09 9.11 1.64
CA LEU A 95 3.54 8.01 2.48
C LEU A 95 3.03 8.12 3.94
N LEU A 96 3.11 9.31 4.54
CA LEU A 96 2.78 9.53 5.96
C LEU A 96 1.29 9.72 6.22
N ARG A 97 0.57 10.50 5.37
CA ARG A 97 -0.84 10.83 5.61
C ARG A 97 -1.81 9.84 4.97
N TRP A 98 -1.51 9.33 3.79
CA TRP A 98 -2.47 8.55 3.01
C TRP A 98 -2.23 7.04 3.14
N ASP A 99 -0.97 6.60 2.98
CA ASP A 99 -0.61 5.18 3.06
C ASP A 99 -0.49 4.65 4.49
N THR A 100 -0.29 5.51 5.49
CA THR A 100 0.08 5.11 6.86
C THR A 100 -0.96 5.46 7.93
N LEU A 101 -1.02 4.65 8.99
CA LEU A 101 -1.64 4.90 10.30
C LEU A 101 -0.58 4.66 11.39
N PHE A 102 -0.37 5.65 12.26
CA PHE A 102 0.59 5.54 13.37
C PHE A 102 -0.11 5.15 14.68
N LEU A 103 0.43 4.17 15.38
CA LEU A 103 0.06 3.81 16.74
C LEU A 103 1.23 4.17 17.67
N ILE A 104 0.99 5.02 18.67
CA ILE A 104 2.01 5.48 19.62
C ILE A 104 1.78 4.75 20.95
N LEU A 105 2.62 3.76 21.26
CA LEU A 105 2.55 3.01 22.52
C LEU A 105 3.36 3.71 23.61
N LEU A 106 2.66 4.05 24.70
CA LEU A 106 3.21 4.73 25.86
C LEU A 106 2.96 3.91 27.13
N PRO A 107 3.96 3.79 28.04
CA PRO A 107 3.76 3.15 29.33
C PRO A 107 2.97 4.08 30.27
N GLY A 108 2.06 3.53 31.06
CA GLY A 108 1.30 4.27 32.07
C GLY A 108 -0.21 4.14 31.90
N ASN A 109 -0.95 4.83 32.75
CA ASN A 109 -2.42 4.80 32.73
C ASN A 109 -3.02 5.71 31.66
N LEU A 110 -4.30 5.48 31.36
CA LEU A 110 -5.07 6.25 30.39
C LEU A 110 -4.96 7.77 30.56
N ASN A 111 -5.07 8.28 31.79
CA ASN A 111 -5.05 9.72 32.08
C ASN A 111 -3.67 10.32 31.83
N ASP A 112 -2.61 9.67 32.32
CA ASP A 112 -1.22 10.13 32.11
C ASP A 112 -0.87 10.18 30.61
N VAL A 113 -1.39 9.22 29.82
CA VAL A 113 -1.18 9.15 28.37
C VAL A 113 -1.96 10.24 27.64
N LEU A 114 -3.18 10.56 28.08
CA LEU A 114 -3.96 11.68 27.56
C LEU A 114 -3.34 13.05 27.89
N GLU A 115 -2.76 13.21 29.09
CA GLU A 115 -1.98 14.40 29.44
C GLU A 115 -0.72 14.49 28.56
N ALA A 116 0.08 13.41 28.50
CA ALA A 116 1.29 13.35 27.70
C ALA A 116 1.02 13.65 26.22
N ARG A 117 -0.11 13.18 25.66
CA ARG A 117 -0.51 13.47 24.27
C ARG A 117 -0.48 14.96 23.94
N SER A 118 -0.90 15.84 24.86
CA SER A 118 -0.87 17.28 24.64
C SER A 118 0.55 17.81 24.33
N TYR A 119 1.58 17.20 24.93
CA TYR A 119 2.99 17.52 24.73
C TYR A 119 3.52 17.08 23.35
N TYR A 120 2.90 16.06 22.72
CA TYR A 120 3.26 15.64 21.36
C TYR A 120 2.81 16.65 20.28
N THR A 121 2.03 17.67 20.63
CA THR A 121 1.73 18.86 19.78
C THR A 121 1.11 18.54 18.40
N LEU A 122 0.49 17.38 18.26
CA LEU A 122 -0.44 17.07 17.17
C LEU A 122 -1.80 17.66 17.55
N ARG A 123 -2.07 18.90 17.12
CA ARG A 123 -3.43 19.45 17.23
C ARG A 123 -4.38 18.68 16.31
N ASN A 124 -5.56 18.36 16.83
CA ASN A 124 -6.53 17.47 16.19
C ASN A 124 -7.27 18.09 14.98
N ASP A 125 -7.09 19.39 14.71
CA ASP A 125 -8.01 20.15 13.86
C ASP A 125 -7.88 19.83 12.35
N THR A 126 -6.79 19.17 11.90
CA THR A 126 -6.62 18.75 10.48
C THR A 126 -6.04 17.35 10.27
N ASN A 127 -5.63 16.65 11.33
CA ASN A 127 -5.06 15.30 11.26
C ASN A 127 -6.17 14.25 11.42
N GLU A 128 -6.77 13.85 10.29
CA GLU A 128 -7.90 12.92 10.15
C GLU A 128 -7.63 11.49 10.67
N GLY A 129 -7.47 11.31 11.98
CA GLY A 129 -7.37 9.99 12.63
C GLY A 129 -6.19 9.12 12.18
N ARG A 130 -5.05 9.74 11.81
CA ARG A 130 -3.84 9.05 11.32
C ARG A 130 -2.75 8.82 12.38
N VAL A 131 -2.91 9.36 13.58
CA VAL A 131 -2.06 9.07 14.74
C VAL A 131 -2.97 8.74 15.92
N GLU A 132 -2.80 7.55 16.48
CA GLU A 132 -3.59 7.02 17.59
C GLU A 132 -2.66 6.70 18.75
N PHE A 133 -3.05 7.05 19.97
CA PHE A 133 -2.25 6.80 21.17
C PHE A 133 -2.78 5.57 21.90
N LEU A 134 -1.88 4.73 22.40
CA LEU A 134 -2.18 3.52 23.15
C LEU A 134 -1.58 3.64 24.56
N ALA A 135 -2.41 3.49 25.58
CA ALA A 135 -1.96 3.38 26.96
C ALA A 135 -1.62 1.92 27.29
N ASP A 136 -0.39 1.68 27.74
CA ASP A 136 0.07 0.37 28.17
C ASP A 136 0.06 0.28 29.70
N GLU A 137 -1.15 0.08 30.23
CA GLU A 137 -1.36 -0.11 31.66
C GLU A 137 -0.61 -1.35 32.16
N GLU A 138 0.11 -1.15 33.26
CA GLU A 138 1.02 -2.15 33.86
C GLU A 138 2.08 -2.73 32.91
N MET A 139 2.35 -2.13 31.74
CA MET A 139 3.21 -2.68 30.68
C MET A 139 2.70 -3.99 30.05
N ALA A 140 1.41 -4.30 30.11
CA ALA A 140 0.87 -5.59 29.69
C ALA A 140 1.11 -5.91 28.20
N LEU A 141 0.93 -4.93 27.32
CA LEU A 141 1.15 -5.06 25.88
C LEU A 141 2.66 -5.10 25.57
N ALA A 142 3.48 -4.22 26.15
CA ALA A 142 4.92 -4.28 25.96
C ALA A 142 5.54 -5.58 26.47
N ARG A 143 5.06 -6.16 27.60
CA ARG A 143 5.54 -7.45 28.10
C ARG A 143 5.17 -8.61 27.17
N SER A 144 3.91 -8.69 26.72
CA SER A 144 3.48 -9.74 25.79
C SER A 144 4.22 -9.68 24.44
N LEU A 145 4.55 -8.47 23.98
CA LEU A 145 5.41 -8.24 22.80
C LEU A 145 6.92 -8.36 23.09
N GLY A 146 7.33 -8.54 24.36
CA GLY A 146 8.73 -8.58 24.78
C GLY A 146 9.52 -7.32 24.43
N LEU A 147 8.85 -6.17 24.49
CA LEU A 147 9.39 -4.83 24.21
C LEU A 147 9.78 -4.10 25.51
N THR A 148 9.79 -4.73 26.67
CA THR A 148 10.21 -4.10 27.93
C THR A 148 11.72 -4.13 28.13
N THR A 149 12.33 -2.98 28.49
CA THR A 149 13.71 -2.93 29.01
C THR A 149 13.77 -3.08 30.53
N SER A 150 12.68 -2.75 31.23
CA SER A 150 12.50 -2.94 32.66
C SER A 150 11.00 -3.05 32.99
N ASN A 151 10.66 -3.15 34.29
CA ASN A 151 9.27 -3.11 34.75
C ASN A 151 8.51 -1.82 34.44
N THR A 152 9.20 -0.73 34.04
CA THR A 152 8.64 0.62 33.86
C THR A 152 9.02 1.29 32.53
N TYR A 153 9.83 0.65 31.68
CA TYR A 153 10.33 1.24 30.44
C TYR A 153 10.12 0.32 29.24
N ILE A 154 9.61 0.91 28.15
CA ILE A 154 9.51 0.26 26.84
C ILE A 154 10.82 0.49 26.08
N TYR A 155 11.21 -0.47 25.25
CA TYR A 155 12.30 -0.36 24.30
C TYR A 155 11.86 0.56 23.15
N PRO A 156 12.54 1.71 22.92
CA PRO A 156 12.11 2.66 21.90
C PRO A 156 12.46 2.16 20.49
N ALA A 157 11.45 2.04 19.63
CA ALA A 157 11.54 1.44 18.30
C ALA A 157 10.36 1.82 17.40
N ILE A 158 10.49 1.51 16.11
CA ILE A 158 9.48 1.66 15.06
C ILE A 158 9.30 0.29 14.39
N PHE A 159 8.06 -0.19 14.33
CA PHE A 159 7.68 -1.46 13.72
C PHE A 159 6.60 -1.27 12.66
N HIS A 160 6.66 -2.07 11.59
CA HIS A 160 5.52 -2.32 10.71
C HIS A 160 4.72 -3.50 11.25
N ILE A 161 3.41 -3.35 11.38
CA ILE A 161 2.50 -4.45 11.71
C ILE A 161 2.17 -5.18 10.41
N GLN A 162 2.61 -6.44 10.30
CA GLN A 162 2.39 -7.23 9.10
C GLN A 162 0.89 -7.51 8.86
N PRO A 163 0.37 -7.33 7.63
CA PRO A 163 -0.99 -7.71 7.28
C PRO A 163 -1.27 -9.20 7.52
N LYS A 164 -2.49 -9.52 7.94
CA LYS A 164 -3.01 -10.88 8.26
C LYS A 164 -2.35 -11.55 9.48
N THR A 165 -1.03 -11.46 9.66
CA THR A 165 -0.31 -12.09 10.78
C THR A 165 -0.28 -11.22 12.04
N LEU A 166 -0.42 -9.90 11.90
CA LEU A 166 -0.28 -8.91 12.98
C LEU A 166 1.05 -9.02 13.76
N GLN A 167 2.07 -9.61 13.14
CA GLN A 167 3.42 -9.70 13.70
C GLN A 167 4.16 -8.39 13.53
N LEU A 168 5.03 -8.07 14.50
CA LEU A 168 5.86 -6.87 14.46
C LEU A 168 7.13 -7.10 13.63
N SER A 169 7.21 -6.45 12.48
CA SER A 169 8.44 -6.38 11.69
C SER A 169 9.21 -5.10 12.06
N PRO A 170 10.44 -5.18 12.60
CA PRO A 170 11.19 -3.99 12.98
C PRO A 170 11.60 -3.18 11.74
N ILE A 171 11.25 -1.88 11.73
CA ILE A 171 11.82 -0.89 10.80
C ILE A 171 13.07 -0.28 11.43
N LYS A 172 12.96 0.13 12.70
CA LYS A 172 14.08 0.69 13.45
C LYS A 172 14.02 0.30 14.91
N ILE A 173 15.10 -0.30 15.40
CA ILE A 173 15.31 -0.60 16.82
C ILE A 173 16.32 0.41 17.37
N GLY A 174 15.99 1.00 18.53
CA GLY A 174 16.83 1.96 19.24
C GLY A 174 16.70 3.37 18.66
N LEU A 175 16.06 4.24 19.45
CA LEU A 175 15.92 5.67 19.16
C LEU A 175 16.69 6.46 20.24
N SER A 176 17.39 7.52 19.84
CA SER A 176 18.17 8.38 20.74
C SER A 176 18.04 9.85 20.34
N PRO A 177 18.48 10.80 21.20
CA PRO A 177 18.65 12.19 20.78
C PRO A 177 19.49 12.27 19.49
N GLY A 178 19.09 13.14 18.56
CA GLY A 178 19.70 13.25 17.23
C GLY A 178 19.45 12.08 16.27
N TYR A 179 18.76 11.01 16.69
CA TYR A 179 18.60 9.79 15.91
C TYR A 179 17.25 9.11 16.16
N TYR A 180 16.21 9.72 15.59
CA TYR A 180 14.80 9.36 15.82
C TYR A 180 14.26 8.27 14.88
N GLY A 181 15.07 7.73 13.95
CA GLY A 181 14.65 6.64 13.05
C GLY A 181 13.72 7.03 11.88
N TYR A 182 13.34 8.30 11.75
CA TYR A 182 12.42 8.76 10.68
C TYR A 182 12.94 8.46 9.26
N HIS A 183 14.25 8.55 9.01
CA HIS A 183 14.84 8.15 7.72
C HIS A 183 14.54 6.69 7.39
N SER A 184 14.72 5.76 8.34
CA SER A 184 14.44 4.33 8.13
C SER A 184 12.96 4.08 7.84
N LEU A 185 12.06 4.82 8.49
CA LEU A 185 10.63 4.78 8.23
C LEU A 185 10.27 5.29 6.83
N ILE A 186 10.77 6.46 6.42
CA ILE A 186 10.52 7.01 5.08
C ILE A 186 11.10 6.09 4.00
N SER A 187 12.33 5.59 4.17
CA SER A 187 12.93 4.64 3.23
C SER A 187 12.15 3.34 3.12
N PHE A 188 11.63 2.81 4.24
CA PHE A 188 10.76 1.62 4.23
C PHE A 188 9.47 1.88 3.44
N LEU A 189 8.72 2.94 3.79
CA LEU A 189 7.45 3.27 3.14
C LEU A 189 7.65 3.55 1.63
N ALA A 190 8.68 4.31 1.27
CA ALA A 190 9.00 4.63 -0.12
C ALA A 190 9.39 3.38 -0.93
N ALA A 191 10.19 2.48 -0.37
CA ALA A 191 10.59 1.23 -1.02
C ALA A 191 9.39 0.29 -1.22
N THR A 192 8.55 0.11 -0.20
CA THR A 192 7.34 -0.72 -0.30
C THR A 192 6.35 -0.15 -1.33
N ARG A 193 6.16 1.18 -1.35
CA ARG A 193 5.32 1.82 -2.36
C ARG A 193 5.85 1.62 -3.78
N LEU A 194 7.15 1.85 -3.99
CA LEU A 194 7.81 1.62 -5.27
C LEU A 194 7.65 0.17 -5.75
N GLU A 195 7.83 -0.81 -4.86
CA GLU A 195 7.67 -2.23 -5.22
C GLU A 195 6.25 -2.54 -5.73
N ILE A 196 5.22 -2.01 -5.08
CA ILE A 196 3.82 -2.20 -5.48
C ILE A 196 3.52 -1.45 -6.79
N GLU A 197 4.01 -0.23 -6.98
CA GLU A 197 3.83 0.54 -8.23
C GLU A 197 4.52 -0.16 -9.43
N VAL A 198 5.72 -0.72 -9.24
CA VAL A 198 6.44 -1.48 -10.29
C VAL A 198 5.73 -2.80 -10.63
N LYS A 199 5.27 -3.55 -9.61
CA LYS A 199 4.42 -4.74 -9.83
C LYS A 199 3.15 -4.39 -10.59
N SER A 200 2.59 -3.19 -10.34
CA SER A 200 1.37 -2.73 -11.00
C SER A 200 1.53 -2.52 -12.49
N LEU A 201 2.59 -1.83 -12.92
CA LEU A 201 2.85 -1.66 -14.34
C LEU A 201 3.13 -2.98 -15.04
N LYS A 202 3.86 -3.90 -14.40
CA LYS A 202 4.06 -5.23 -14.97
C LYS A 202 2.73 -5.95 -15.18
N ALA A 203 1.84 -5.95 -14.18
CA ALA A 203 0.53 -6.58 -14.28
C ALA A 203 -0.37 -5.92 -15.34
N ILE A 204 -0.28 -4.60 -15.55
CA ILE A 204 -0.96 -3.91 -16.64
C ILE A 204 -0.46 -4.42 -18.00
N ILE A 205 0.85 -4.40 -18.24
CA ILE A 205 1.47 -4.87 -19.50
C ILE A 205 1.15 -6.35 -19.76
N ASP A 206 1.28 -7.21 -18.74
CA ASP A 206 0.93 -8.63 -18.81
C ASP A 206 -0.57 -8.80 -19.15
N SER A 207 -1.45 -7.93 -18.65
CA SER A 207 -2.90 -7.96 -18.94
C SER A 207 -3.26 -7.50 -20.34
N GLU A 208 -2.60 -6.46 -20.86
CA GLU A 208 -2.79 -5.96 -22.22
C GLU A 208 -2.34 -7.00 -23.24
N THR A 209 -1.14 -7.56 -23.03
CA THR A 209 -0.58 -8.66 -23.86
C THR A 209 -1.54 -9.85 -23.93
N ARG A 210 -2.17 -10.23 -22.80
CA ARG A 210 -3.10 -11.36 -22.75
C ARG A 210 -4.45 -11.06 -23.40
N ILE A 211 -4.92 -9.81 -23.30
CA ILE A 211 -6.10 -9.35 -24.04
C ILE A 211 -5.83 -9.40 -25.55
N GLU A 212 -4.67 -8.94 -26.02
CA GLU A 212 -4.27 -9.02 -27.43
C GLU A 212 -4.18 -10.47 -27.92
N GLN A 213 -3.57 -11.37 -27.14
CA GLN A 213 -3.54 -12.81 -27.46
C GLN A 213 -4.95 -13.40 -27.61
N MET A 214 -5.89 -13.06 -26.71
CA MET A 214 -7.29 -13.49 -26.82
C MET A 214 -8.03 -12.92 -28.05
N ASP A 215 -7.62 -11.76 -28.57
CA ASP A 215 -8.16 -11.24 -29.85
C ASP A 215 -7.55 -11.97 -31.06
N LEU A 216 -6.24 -12.23 -31.04
CA LEU A 216 -5.55 -12.92 -32.13
C LEU A 216 -6.05 -14.35 -32.31
N SER A 217 -6.19 -15.14 -31.23
CA SER A 217 -6.73 -16.50 -31.28
C SER A 217 -8.17 -16.60 -31.80
N ARG A 218 -8.88 -15.47 -31.93
CA ARG A 218 -10.23 -15.40 -32.50
C ARG A 218 -10.21 -15.11 -34.01
N SER A 219 -9.12 -14.57 -34.54
CA SER A 219 -8.94 -14.27 -35.96
C SER A 219 -8.82 -15.56 -36.79
N ASP A 220 -8.07 -16.54 -36.30
CA ASP A 220 -7.84 -17.82 -36.99
C ASP A 220 -9.10 -18.71 -37.04
N ASP A 221 -10.05 -18.50 -36.13
CA ASP A 221 -11.30 -19.25 -36.02
C ASP A 221 -12.33 -18.89 -37.11
N HIS A 222 -12.10 -17.82 -37.88
CA HIS A 222 -12.95 -17.43 -39.02
C HIS A 222 -12.62 -18.18 -40.33
N ALA A 223 -11.64 -19.09 -40.33
CA ALA A 223 -11.22 -19.87 -41.49
C ALA A 223 -11.86 -21.27 -41.62
N LEU A 224 -13.04 -21.51 -41.01
CA LEU A 224 -13.79 -22.76 -41.17
C LEU A 224 -14.82 -22.65 -42.32
N PRO A 225 -14.84 -23.60 -43.27
CA PRO A 225 -15.79 -23.56 -44.38
C PRO A 225 -17.23 -23.78 -43.88
N GLN A 226 -18.18 -23.01 -44.43
CA GLN A 226 -19.61 -23.18 -44.18
C GLN A 226 -20.10 -24.53 -44.78
N SER A 227 -19.96 -25.62 -44.02
CA SER A 227 -20.60 -26.89 -44.34
C SER A 227 -22.03 -26.91 -43.77
N SER A 228 -22.99 -26.99 -44.68
CA SER A 228 -24.43 -27.01 -44.41
C SER A 228 -24.86 -28.22 -43.59
N LEU A 229 -25.56 -28.02 -42.47
CA LEU A 229 -26.44 -29.06 -41.90
C LEU A 229 -27.55 -28.53 -40.97
N SER A 230 -28.78 -28.89 -41.33
CA SER A 230 -29.98 -29.04 -40.50
C SER A 230 -30.48 -27.88 -39.62
N SER A 231 -31.71 -27.46 -39.91
CA SER A 231 -32.62 -26.73 -39.04
C SER A 231 -32.89 -27.43 -37.71
N ILE A 232 -32.46 -26.80 -36.61
CA ILE A 232 -33.03 -26.99 -35.26
C ILE A 232 -33.43 -25.59 -34.79
N PRO A 233 -34.65 -25.36 -34.26
CA PRO A 233 -34.99 -24.08 -33.64
C PRO A 233 -34.18 -23.95 -32.35
N ASN A 234 -33.03 -23.28 -32.46
CA ASN A 234 -32.07 -23.14 -31.37
C ASN A 234 -32.67 -22.23 -30.28
N PRO A 235 -32.94 -22.72 -29.05
CA PRO A 235 -33.24 -21.86 -27.91
C PRO A 235 -31.91 -21.26 -27.42
N ALA A 236 -31.24 -20.52 -28.30
CA ALA A 236 -30.03 -19.79 -27.98
C ALA A 236 -30.43 -18.68 -27.01
N PHE A 237 -30.25 -18.94 -25.71
CA PHE A 237 -30.28 -17.89 -24.70
C PHE A 237 -29.38 -16.74 -25.16
N PRO A 238 -29.88 -15.49 -25.22
CA PRO A 238 -29.09 -14.36 -25.71
C PRO A 238 -27.74 -14.30 -25.00
N ALA A 239 -26.65 -14.23 -25.77
CA ALA A 239 -25.29 -14.25 -25.24
C ALA A 239 -25.09 -13.12 -24.21
N GLU A 240 -25.77 -11.99 -24.43
CA GLU A 240 -25.81 -10.80 -23.57
C GLU A 240 -26.40 -11.10 -22.18
N ILE A 241 -27.44 -11.95 -22.11
CA ILE A 241 -28.03 -12.37 -20.83
C ILE A 241 -27.07 -13.34 -20.13
N MET A 242 -26.47 -14.27 -20.85
CA MET A 242 -25.50 -15.21 -20.27
C MET A 242 -24.21 -14.51 -19.82
N GLU A 243 -23.72 -13.51 -20.55
CA GLU A 243 -22.61 -12.63 -20.11
C GLU A 243 -22.94 -11.94 -18.79
N THR A 244 -24.15 -11.39 -18.67
CA THR A 244 -24.62 -10.74 -17.45
C THR A 244 -24.68 -11.72 -16.26
N ILE A 245 -25.18 -12.94 -16.47
CA ILE A 245 -25.20 -13.98 -15.42
C ILE A 245 -23.78 -14.40 -15.04
N PHE A 246 -22.90 -14.57 -16.03
CA PHE A 246 -21.53 -15.02 -15.83
C PHE A 246 -20.62 -13.94 -15.20
N GLU A 247 -21.00 -12.65 -15.25
CA GLU A 247 -20.33 -11.63 -14.45
C GLU A 247 -20.35 -11.96 -12.95
N PHE A 248 -21.40 -12.60 -12.44
CA PHE A 248 -21.52 -12.98 -11.03
C PHE A 248 -20.76 -14.27 -10.66
N LEU A 249 -20.36 -15.08 -11.63
CA LEU A 249 -19.58 -16.31 -11.39
C LEU A 249 -18.14 -15.98 -10.96
N ASN A 250 -17.62 -16.77 -10.02
CA ASN A 250 -16.20 -16.70 -9.69
C ASN A 250 -15.32 -17.36 -10.77
N THR A 251 -14.01 -17.13 -10.66
CA THR A 251 -12.97 -17.64 -11.55
C THR A 251 -13.07 -19.15 -11.79
N ARG A 252 -13.27 -19.96 -10.73
CA ARG A 252 -13.39 -21.42 -10.83
C ARG A 252 -14.71 -21.90 -11.44
N GLU A 253 -15.77 -21.12 -11.31
CA GLU A 253 -17.06 -21.40 -11.98
C GLU A 253 -16.96 -21.10 -13.48
N LEU A 254 -16.29 -20.01 -13.86
CA LEU A 254 -16.02 -19.67 -15.25
C LEU A 254 -15.14 -20.74 -15.95
N GLU A 255 -14.11 -21.27 -15.28
CA GLU A 255 -13.33 -22.43 -15.76
C GLU A 255 -14.22 -23.65 -16.06
N LYS A 256 -15.09 -24.01 -15.13
CA LYS A 256 -16.01 -25.15 -15.31
C LYS A 256 -16.93 -24.93 -16.51
N VAL A 257 -17.51 -23.73 -16.63
CA VAL A 257 -18.39 -23.37 -17.74
C VAL A 257 -17.65 -23.37 -19.09
N SER A 258 -16.41 -22.89 -19.14
CA SER A 258 -15.62 -22.86 -20.39
C SER A 258 -15.20 -24.26 -20.88
N SER A 259 -15.27 -25.28 -20.00
CA SER A 259 -15.09 -26.68 -20.36
C SER A 259 -16.31 -27.32 -21.03
N LEU A 260 -17.53 -26.77 -20.85
CA LEU A 260 -18.78 -27.42 -21.26
C LEU A 260 -19.02 -27.44 -22.78
N SER A 261 -18.77 -26.32 -23.46
CA SER A 261 -18.84 -26.24 -24.93
C SER A 261 -18.02 -25.07 -25.47
N ARG A 262 -17.87 -25.00 -26.80
CA ARG A 262 -17.17 -23.92 -27.50
C ARG A 262 -17.92 -22.58 -27.36
N GLU A 263 -19.24 -22.63 -27.45
CA GLU A 263 -20.14 -21.47 -27.32
C GLU A 263 -20.05 -20.88 -25.91
N TRP A 264 -20.13 -21.74 -24.88
CA TRP A 264 -19.95 -21.33 -23.48
C TRP A 264 -18.56 -20.73 -23.24
N ARG A 265 -17.52 -21.32 -23.84
CA ARG A 265 -16.15 -20.81 -23.77
C ARG A 265 -16.02 -19.41 -24.37
N HIS A 266 -16.67 -19.11 -25.51
CA HIS A 266 -16.66 -17.76 -26.09
C HIS A 266 -17.36 -16.73 -25.19
N ILE A 267 -18.48 -17.09 -24.56
CA ILE A 267 -19.20 -16.23 -23.59
C ILE A 267 -18.32 -15.97 -22.36
N VAL A 268 -17.71 -17.02 -21.79
CA VAL A 268 -16.77 -16.90 -20.66
C VAL A 268 -15.57 -16.01 -21.01
N PHE A 269 -14.96 -16.17 -22.19
CA PHE A 269 -13.85 -15.31 -22.61
C PHE A 269 -14.25 -13.84 -22.73
N ARG A 270 -15.47 -13.51 -23.21
CA ARG A 270 -15.98 -12.12 -23.22
C ARG A 270 -16.11 -11.54 -21.81
N VAL A 271 -16.75 -12.28 -20.90
CA VAL A 271 -16.93 -11.87 -19.49
C VAL A 271 -15.58 -11.65 -18.81
N TRP A 272 -14.65 -12.57 -19.01
CA TRP A 272 -13.34 -12.56 -18.37
C TRP A 272 -12.46 -11.42 -18.90
N ARG A 273 -12.45 -11.20 -20.22
CA ARG A 273 -11.89 -10.01 -20.85
C ARG A 273 -12.42 -8.71 -20.25
N ASN A 274 -13.74 -8.63 -20.04
CA ASN A 274 -14.35 -7.46 -19.41
C ASN A 274 -13.93 -7.31 -17.94
N LYS A 275 -13.82 -8.42 -17.18
CA LYS A 275 -13.27 -8.44 -15.82
C LYS A 275 -11.81 -7.96 -15.78
N VAL A 276 -10.94 -8.49 -16.63
CA VAL A 276 -9.52 -8.06 -16.73
C VAL A 276 -9.45 -6.57 -17.06
N ARG A 277 -10.13 -6.09 -18.12
CA ARG A 277 -10.16 -4.66 -18.48
C ARG A 277 -10.65 -3.76 -17.33
N ARG A 278 -11.70 -4.19 -16.59
CA ARG A 278 -12.26 -3.47 -15.44
C ARG A 278 -11.25 -3.35 -14.29
N VAL A 279 -10.53 -4.44 -13.98
CA VAL A 279 -9.51 -4.44 -12.93
C VAL A 279 -8.25 -3.67 -13.37
N THR A 280 -7.75 -3.89 -14.58
CA THR A 280 -6.61 -3.13 -15.16
C THR A 280 -6.90 -1.63 -15.18
N GLY A 281 -8.08 -1.21 -15.61
CA GLY A 281 -8.51 0.20 -15.54
C GLY A 281 -8.51 0.74 -14.10
N SER A 282 -9.01 -0.05 -13.14
CA SER A 282 -8.97 0.31 -11.72
C SER A 282 -7.53 0.46 -11.19
N VAL A 283 -6.58 -0.37 -11.63
CA VAL A 283 -5.16 -0.26 -11.28
C VAL A 283 -4.55 1.02 -11.87
N ILE A 284 -4.83 1.32 -13.15
CA ILE A 284 -4.39 2.54 -13.85
C ILE A 284 -4.91 3.81 -13.17
N ASP A 285 -6.12 3.80 -12.63
CA ASP A 285 -6.72 4.96 -11.94
C ASP A 285 -6.21 5.20 -10.52
N ILE A 286 -5.65 4.18 -9.87
CA ILE A 286 -5.00 4.31 -8.55
C ILE A 286 -3.55 4.79 -8.68
N LEU A 287 -2.87 4.42 -9.76
CA LEU A 287 -1.47 4.77 -9.98
C LEU A 287 -1.24 6.29 -10.07
N PRO A 288 -0.08 6.79 -9.61
CA PRO A 288 0.26 8.20 -9.69
C PRO A 288 0.29 8.69 -11.14
N LYS A 289 -0.22 9.90 -11.39
CA LYS A 289 -0.29 10.51 -12.73
C LYS A 289 0.45 11.86 -12.78
N ASP A 290 1.11 12.14 -13.91
CA ASP A 290 1.75 13.42 -14.22
C ASP A 290 0.73 14.50 -14.65
N ASP A 291 1.20 15.72 -14.96
CA ASP A 291 0.37 16.82 -15.47
C ASP A 291 -0.35 16.48 -16.79
N GLU A 292 0.18 15.53 -17.56
CA GLU A 292 -0.38 15.07 -18.84
C GLU A 292 -1.33 13.87 -18.65
N GLY A 293 -1.59 13.46 -17.40
CA GLY A 293 -2.46 12.34 -17.05
C GLY A 293 -1.84 10.94 -17.26
N LYS A 294 -0.55 10.85 -17.60
CA LYS A 294 0.18 9.58 -17.80
C LYS A 294 0.68 9.02 -16.48
N ILE A 295 0.88 7.70 -16.40
CA ILE A 295 1.41 7.06 -15.19
C ILE A 295 2.85 7.52 -14.91
N ALA A 296 3.08 8.07 -13.72
CA ALA A 296 4.35 8.66 -13.29
C ALA A 296 5.07 7.73 -12.29
N LEU A 297 6.04 6.95 -12.76
CA LEU A 297 6.85 6.08 -11.90
C LEU A 297 7.78 6.85 -10.96
N VAL A 298 7.92 6.33 -9.74
CA VAL A 298 9.06 6.64 -8.86
C VAL A 298 10.32 5.92 -9.38
N HIS A 299 11.28 6.65 -9.93
CA HIS A 299 12.59 6.10 -10.31
C HIS A 299 13.68 6.39 -9.27
N THR A 300 13.82 5.56 -8.22
CA THR A 300 15.05 5.59 -7.43
C THR A 300 16.25 5.19 -8.31
N LYS A 301 17.22 6.10 -8.46
CA LYS A 301 18.49 5.90 -9.17
C LYS A 301 19.30 4.71 -8.59
N PRO A 302 20.22 4.07 -9.35
CA PRO A 302 19.82 2.98 -10.23
C PRO A 302 20.70 1.71 -10.06
N SER A 303 20.10 0.59 -9.63
CA SER A 303 20.71 -0.74 -9.72
C SER A 303 19.86 -1.76 -10.50
N VAL A 304 18.55 -1.52 -10.63
CA VAL A 304 17.58 -2.45 -11.27
C VAL A 304 17.51 -2.26 -12.81
N HIS A 305 18.05 -1.18 -13.36
CA HIS A 305 17.97 -0.87 -14.79
C HIS A 305 18.60 -1.93 -15.72
N GLN A 306 19.51 -2.77 -15.22
CA GLN A 306 20.14 -3.83 -16.03
C GLN A 306 19.25 -5.05 -16.30
N GLN A 307 18.08 -5.20 -15.64
CA GLN A 307 17.19 -6.36 -15.85
C GLN A 307 15.95 -6.07 -16.72
N LEU A 308 15.48 -4.82 -16.80
CA LEU A 308 14.30 -4.45 -17.60
C LEU A 308 14.58 -4.26 -19.10
N ASN A 309 15.83 -4.00 -19.50
CA ASN A 309 16.22 -3.77 -20.90
C ASN A 309 16.21 -5.03 -21.79
N ARG A 310 15.69 -6.17 -21.33
CA ARG A 310 15.60 -7.43 -22.11
C ARG A 310 14.22 -7.76 -22.67
N VAL A 311 13.18 -6.96 -22.40
CA VAL A 311 11.78 -7.30 -22.78
C VAL A 311 11.20 -6.38 -23.87
N ALA A 312 11.91 -5.31 -24.26
CA ALA A 312 11.41 -4.30 -25.19
C ALA A 312 11.49 -4.71 -26.68
N HIS A 313 10.75 -5.74 -27.10
CA HIS A 313 10.50 -6.08 -28.52
C HIS A 313 9.03 -6.50 -28.74
N SER A 314 8.10 -5.55 -28.60
CA SER A 314 6.77 -5.62 -29.24
C SER A 314 6.28 -4.19 -29.58
N PRO A 315 5.72 -3.93 -30.79
CA PRO A 315 5.52 -2.57 -31.29
C PRO A 315 4.10 -2.04 -31.02
N SER A 316 3.84 -1.54 -29.80
CA SER A 316 2.66 -0.70 -29.51
C SER A 316 2.89 0.28 -28.37
N ILE A 317 3.62 -0.11 -27.32
CA ILE A 317 4.00 0.78 -26.22
C ILE A 317 5.35 1.44 -26.54
N THR A 318 5.32 2.70 -26.95
CA THR A 318 6.53 3.49 -27.21
C THR A 318 7.28 3.80 -25.91
N THR A 319 8.40 3.13 -25.69
CA THR A 319 9.32 3.28 -24.54
C THR A 319 10.04 4.64 -24.46
N SER A 320 9.62 5.63 -25.24
CA SER A 320 10.18 6.99 -25.31
C SER A 320 9.53 8.00 -24.34
N ARG A 321 8.59 7.57 -23.48
CA ARG A 321 7.75 8.45 -22.65
C ARG A 321 7.93 8.34 -21.13
N ILE A 322 9.14 7.99 -20.65
CA ILE A 322 9.50 8.20 -19.23
C ILE A 322 9.92 9.67 -19.06
N GLN A 323 8.93 10.57 -18.98
CA GLN A 323 9.14 12.00 -18.73
C GLN A 323 9.46 12.27 -17.24
N ARG A 324 10.07 13.43 -16.96
CA ARG A 324 10.55 13.78 -15.62
C ARG A 324 9.40 14.06 -14.64
N TRP A 325 9.36 13.27 -13.58
CA TRP A 325 9.06 13.66 -12.19
C TRP A 325 8.10 14.83 -11.97
N ARG A 326 6.81 14.53 -11.90
CA ARG A 326 5.80 15.42 -11.35
C ARG A 326 4.68 14.61 -10.70
N TYR A 327 4.75 14.46 -9.37
CA TYR A 327 3.63 14.00 -8.55
C TYR A 327 2.60 15.14 -8.48
N CYS A 328 1.84 15.31 -9.57
CA CYS A 328 0.97 16.47 -9.73
C CYS A 328 -0.47 16.19 -9.36
N HIS A 329 -0.94 14.95 -9.49
CA HIS A 329 -2.30 14.59 -9.10
C HIS A 329 -2.34 13.57 -7.96
N ARG A 330 -3.25 13.82 -7.02
CA ARG A 330 -3.37 13.14 -5.73
C ARG A 330 -3.76 11.67 -5.94
N PRO A 331 -2.92 10.66 -5.65
CA PRO A 331 -3.44 9.33 -5.35
C PRO A 331 -4.17 9.43 -4.01
N LYS A 332 -5.50 9.64 -4.05
CA LYS A 332 -6.36 9.67 -2.85
C LYS A 332 -6.53 8.28 -2.21
N ILE A 333 -5.85 7.27 -2.76
CA ILE A 333 -6.09 5.85 -2.52
C ILE A 333 -4.79 5.25 -1.96
N PRO A 334 -4.83 4.61 -0.77
CA PRO A 334 -3.67 3.98 -0.17
C PRO A 334 -3.06 2.85 -1.02
N VAL A 335 -1.74 2.71 -0.96
CA VAL A 335 -0.99 1.73 -1.78
C VAL A 335 -1.37 0.27 -1.53
N LEU A 336 -1.86 -0.11 -0.35
CA LEU A 336 -2.34 -1.48 -0.11
C LEU A 336 -3.66 -1.79 -0.87
N GLN A 337 -4.44 -0.78 -1.26
CA GLN A 337 -5.58 -1.00 -2.15
C GLN A 337 -5.12 -1.33 -3.58
N LEU A 338 -4.01 -0.74 -4.03
CA LEU A 338 -3.34 -1.09 -5.29
C LEU A 338 -2.86 -2.54 -5.24
N GLU A 339 -2.15 -2.95 -4.18
CA GLU A 339 -1.70 -4.34 -3.99
C GLU A 339 -2.88 -5.34 -4.01
N ARG A 340 -4.00 -5.01 -3.38
CA ARG A 340 -5.21 -5.85 -3.45
C ARG A 340 -5.76 -5.97 -4.87
N LYS A 341 -5.76 -4.89 -5.66
CA LYS A 341 -6.17 -4.93 -7.07
C LYS A 341 -5.18 -5.71 -7.94
N LEU A 342 -3.91 -5.77 -7.56
CA LEU A 342 -2.94 -6.68 -8.21
C LEU A 342 -3.17 -8.15 -7.89
N LEU A 343 -3.57 -8.49 -6.67
CA LEU A 343 -3.95 -9.87 -6.34
C LEU A 343 -5.15 -10.33 -7.18
N GLU A 344 -6.18 -9.48 -7.30
CA GLU A 344 -7.36 -9.71 -8.15
C GLU A 344 -6.98 -9.84 -9.64
N LEU A 345 -6.12 -8.96 -10.15
CA LEU A 345 -5.63 -9.03 -11.53
C LEU A 345 -4.76 -10.27 -11.76
N SER A 346 -3.88 -10.63 -10.83
CA SER A 346 -3.01 -11.80 -10.91
C SER A 346 -3.80 -13.11 -10.89
N GLU A 347 -4.90 -13.18 -10.15
CA GLU A 347 -5.80 -14.35 -10.17
C GLU A 347 -6.52 -14.45 -11.53
N LEU A 348 -7.04 -13.33 -12.04
CA LEU A 348 -7.66 -13.31 -13.37
C LEU A 348 -6.68 -13.65 -14.49
N LEU A 349 -5.39 -13.29 -14.37
CA LEU A 349 -4.37 -13.62 -15.36
C LEU A 349 -3.84 -15.04 -15.22
N SER A 350 -3.71 -15.60 -14.01
CA SER A 350 -3.10 -16.93 -13.81
C SER A 350 -3.89 -18.06 -14.49
N ILE A 351 -5.20 -17.88 -14.67
CA ILE A 351 -6.09 -18.86 -15.28
C ILE A 351 -6.07 -18.75 -16.82
N ALA A 352 -5.62 -17.64 -17.40
CA ALA A 352 -5.65 -17.35 -18.84
C ALA A 352 -4.51 -18.02 -19.62
N THR A 353 -4.14 -19.24 -19.23
CA THR A 353 -3.12 -20.12 -19.84
C THR A 353 -3.79 -21.44 -20.17
#